data_AF-A0A8H5AV43-F1
#
_entry.id   AF-A0A8H5AV43-F1
#
_cell.length_a   1.000
_cell.length_b   1.000
_cell.length_c   1.000
_cell.angle_alpha   90.00
_cell.angle_beta   90.00
_cell.angle_gamma   90.00
#
_symmetry.space_group_name_H-M   'P 1'
#
loop_
_entity.id
_entity.type
_entity.pdbx_description
1 polymer ?
#
loop_
_entity_poly.entity_id
_entity_poly.type
_entity_poly.pdbx_seq_one_letter_code
_entity_poly.pdbx_strand_id
1 'polypeptide(L)'
;MKAAFAKKLITQDFMDTVSRHKHVIDAMIRPEEDRRLNYWALRSLLCTCLLRDGDDLMEQPQHMWMRAALHFHQDDMNQVQASYDLMATLKMVPSSTILTASGTARAFVGSYCALRMDGLVDHMLSAVGVVASLVRGGSHVGVGMQAVPAAG
;
A
#
# COMPACT_ATOMS: atom_id res chain seq x y z
N MET A 1 -3.77 -14.99 2.09
CA MET A 1 -3.49 -14.63 0.67
C MET A 1 -4.38 -15.35 -0.34
N LYS A 2 -4.54 -16.70 -0.31
CA LYS A 2 -5.39 -17.43 -1.28
C LYS A 2 -6.86 -16.95 -1.35
N ALA A 3 -7.48 -16.67 -0.20
CA ALA A 3 -8.85 -16.17 -0.15
C ALA A 3 -8.99 -14.78 -0.82
N ALA A 4 -8.02 -13.89 -0.58
CA ALA A 4 -8.00 -12.55 -1.20
C ALA A 4 -7.76 -12.61 -2.72
N PHE A 5 -6.98 -13.58 -3.20
CA PHE A 5 -6.81 -13.82 -4.63
C PHE A 5 -8.09 -14.32 -5.32
N ALA A 6 -8.82 -15.25 -4.69
CA ALA A 6 -10.10 -15.73 -5.24
C ALA A 6 -11.13 -14.60 -5.45
N LYS A 7 -11.02 -13.52 -4.66
CA LYS A 7 -11.85 -12.31 -4.75
C LYS A 7 -11.26 -11.22 -5.65
N LYS A 8 -10.18 -11.52 -6.40
CA LYS A 8 -9.47 -10.59 -7.29
C LYS A 8 -8.95 -9.32 -6.60
N LEU A 9 -8.70 -9.38 -5.29
CA LEU A 9 -8.10 -8.26 -4.55
C LEU A 9 -6.60 -8.16 -4.82
N ILE A 10 -5.96 -9.30 -5.10
CA ILE A 10 -4.52 -9.45 -5.33
C ILE A 10 -4.26 -9.76 -6.80
N THR A 11 -3.15 -9.25 -7.36
CA THR A 11 -2.76 -9.52 -8.76
C THR A 11 -2.30 -10.96 -8.96
N GLN A 12 -2.44 -11.46 -10.19
CA GLN A 12 -1.94 -12.78 -10.56
C GLN A 12 -0.44 -12.89 -10.33
N ASP A 13 0.32 -11.91 -10.83
CA ASP A 13 1.79 -11.89 -10.74
C ASP A 13 2.27 -12.00 -9.28
N PHE A 14 1.60 -11.31 -8.36
CA PHE A 14 1.94 -11.39 -6.94
C PHE A 14 1.68 -12.79 -6.39
N MET A 15 0.55 -13.41 -6.74
CA MET A 15 0.23 -14.77 -6.30
C MET A 15 1.15 -15.82 -6.91
N ASP A 16 1.66 -15.59 -8.11
CA ASP A 16 2.64 -16.47 -8.73
C ASP A 16 3.96 -16.41 -7.95
N THR A 17 4.43 -15.22 -7.59
CA THR A 17 5.61 -15.03 -6.72
C THR A 17 5.45 -15.73 -5.36
N VAL A 18 4.29 -15.55 -4.72
CA VAL A 18 3.98 -16.23 -3.44
C VAL A 18 3.95 -17.74 -3.61
N SER A 19 3.39 -18.25 -4.70
CA SER A 19 3.28 -19.69 -4.95
C SER A 19 4.65 -20.32 -5.21
N ARG A 20 5.55 -19.62 -5.91
CA ARG A 20 6.94 -20.06 -6.14
C ARG A 20 7.73 -20.21 -4.83
N HIS A 21 7.57 -19.26 -3.91
CA HIS A 21 8.37 -19.19 -2.67
C HIS A 21 7.60 -19.60 -1.42
N LYS A 22 6.46 -20.28 -1.57
CA LYS A 22 5.51 -20.56 -0.47
C LYS A 22 6.18 -21.11 0.78
N HIS A 23 7.01 -22.15 0.65
CA HIS A 23 7.65 -22.80 1.80
C HIS A 23 8.61 -21.86 2.54
N VAL A 24 9.32 -20.99 1.81
CA VAL A 24 10.26 -20.02 2.37
C VAL A 24 9.48 -18.92 3.10
N ILE A 25 8.43 -18.40 2.48
CA ILE A 25 7.56 -17.36 3.06
C ILE A 25 6.88 -17.87 4.33
N ASP A 26 6.27 -19.06 4.27
CA ASP A 26 5.58 -19.66 5.43
C ASP A 26 6.53 -19.87 6.61
N ALA A 27 7.82 -20.14 6.36
CA ALA A 27 8.84 -20.29 7.40
C ALA A 27 9.34 -18.95 7.99
N MET A 28 9.23 -17.84 7.25
CA MET A 28 9.64 -16.51 7.72
C MET A 28 8.60 -15.86 8.64
N ILE A 29 7.32 -16.17 8.43
CA ILE A 29 6.22 -15.53 9.17
C ILE A 29 6.26 -15.96 10.65
N ARG A 30 6.24 -14.97 11.53
CA ARG A 30 6.28 -15.13 12.99
C ARG A 30 5.03 -14.52 13.65
N PRO A 31 3.94 -15.30 13.79
CA PRO A 31 2.67 -14.80 14.35
C PRO A 31 2.78 -14.23 15.77
N GLU A 32 3.75 -14.70 16.56
CA GLU A 32 4.01 -14.24 17.92
C GLU A 32 4.38 -12.76 18.02
N GLU A 33 4.94 -12.17 16.95
CA GLU A 33 5.34 -10.78 16.91
C GLU A 33 4.13 -9.82 16.87
N ASP A 34 2.91 -10.33 16.57
CA ASP A 34 1.67 -9.54 16.66
C ASP A 34 1.42 -9.01 18.09
N ARG A 35 1.99 -9.66 19.12
CA ARG A 35 1.89 -9.21 20.51
C ARG A 35 2.56 -7.86 20.77
N ARG A 36 3.43 -7.40 19.86
CA ARG A 36 4.04 -6.06 19.94
C ARG A 36 3.05 -4.94 19.65
N LEU A 37 1.98 -5.23 18.91
CA LEU A 37 0.96 -4.25 18.59
C LEU A 37 0.06 -4.05 19.81
N ASN A 38 0.01 -2.82 20.30
CA ASN A 38 -0.98 -2.45 21.31
C ASN A 38 -2.40 -2.45 20.69
N TYR A 39 -3.42 -2.40 21.56
CA TYR A 39 -4.82 -2.43 21.14
C TYR A 39 -5.17 -1.37 20.10
N TRP A 40 -4.69 -0.13 20.27
CA TRP A 40 -4.97 0.98 19.36
C TRP A 40 -4.32 0.81 18.00
N ALA A 41 -3.07 0.34 17.97
CA ALA A 41 -2.35 0.04 16.73
C ALA A 41 -3.07 -1.07 15.97
N LEU A 42 -3.44 -2.17 16.66
CA LEU A 42 -4.19 -3.25 16.03
C LEU A 42 -5.55 -2.78 15.52
N ARG A 43 -6.29 -1.98 16.30
CA ARG A 43 -7.59 -1.43 15.89
C ARG A 43 -7.46 -0.51 14.67
N SER A 44 -6.43 0.32 14.64
CA SER A 44 -6.14 1.19 13.50
C SER A 44 -5.85 0.39 12.23
N LEU A 45 -4.97 -0.63 12.32
CA LEU A 45 -4.66 -1.52 11.20
C LEU A 45 -5.88 -2.29 10.71
N LEU A 46 -6.71 -2.78 11.63
CA LEU A 46 -7.98 -3.42 11.30
C LEU A 46 -8.88 -2.49 10.49
N CYS A 47 -9.01 -1.22 10.86
CA CYS A 47 -9.90 -0.29 10.17
C CYS A 47 -9.38 0.14 8.80
N THR A 48 -8.07 0.18 8.58
CA THR A 48 -7.49 0.92 7.44
C THR A 48 -6.59 0.10 6.52
N CYS A 49 -5.81 -0.84 7.05
CA CYS A 49 -4.68 -1.43 6.31
C CYS A 49 -4.88 -2.90 5.93
N LEU A 50 -5.61 -3.66 6.75
CA LEU A 50 -5.82 -5.09 6.51
C LEU A 50 -6.85 -5.34 5.41
N LEU A 51 -6.56 -6.32 4.54
CA LEU A 51 -7.48 -6.72 3.49
C LEU A 51 -8.76 -7.33 4.09
N ARG A 52 -9.91 -6.87 3.56
CA ARG A 52 -11.26 -7.29 3.97
C ARG A 52 -12.11 -7.57 2.74
N ASP A 53 -13.06 -8.48 2.89
CA ASP A 53 -14.14 -8.71 1.94
C ASP A 53 -15.47 -8.50 2.65
N GLY A 54 -16.08 -7.32 2.47
CA GLY A 54 -17.20 -6.88 3.28
C GLY A 54 -16.81 -6.78 4.75
N ASP A 55 -17.51 -7.54 5.61
CA ASP A 55 -17.24 -7.58 7.05
C ASP A 55 -16.16 -8.60 7.44
N ASP A 56 -15.77 -9.50 6.53
CA ASP A 56 -14.82 -10.56 6.81
C ASP A 56 -13.37 -10.09 6.69
N LEU A 57 -12.61 -10.29 7.77
CA LEU A 57 -11.17 -10.02 7.80
C LEU A 57 -10.40 -11.14 7.10
N MET A 58 -9.66 -10.81 6.03
CA MET A 58 -8.96 -11.80 5.21
C MET A 58 -7.46 -11.92 5.53
N GLU A 59 -6.93 -11.03 6.36
CA GLU A 59 -5.50 -10.86 6.58
C GLU A 59 -5.17 -10.59 8.05
N GLN A 60 -4.06 -11.15 8.53
CA GLN A 60 -3.49 -10.85 9.85
C GLN A 60 -2.33 -9.85 9.70
N PRO A 61 -1.94 -9.09 10.73
CA PRO A 61 -0.89 -8.08 10.60
C PRO A 61 0.44 -8.61 10.06
N GLN A 62 0.88 -9.81 10.47
CA GLN A 62 2.09 -10.41 9.90
C GLN A 62 2.00 -10.69 8.39
N HIS A 63 0.84 -11.16 7.92
CA HIS A 63 0.61 -11.37 6.49
C HIS A 63 0.63 -10.06 5.72
N MET A 64 0.13 -8.97 6.31
CA MET A 64 0.20 -7.63 5.74
C MET A 64 1.64 -7.14 5.61
N TRP A 65 2.49 -7.32 6.63
CA TRP A 65 3.91 -6.97 6.55
C TRP A 65 4.63 -7.79 5.47
N MET A 66 4.37 -9.09 5.40
CA MET A 66 4.93 -9.97 4.38
C MET A 66 4.47 -9.55 2.97
N ARG A 67 3.20 -9.19 2.80
CA ARG A 67 2.65 -8.70 1.53
C ARG A 67 3.34 -7.42 1.08
N ALA A 68 3.57 -6.47 1.99
CA ALA A 68 4.30 -5.25 1.68
C ALA A 68 5.75 -5.54 1.28
N ALA A 69 6.46 -6.40 2.02
CA ALA A 69 7.84 -6.78 1.71
C ALA A 69 7.97 -7.44 0.32
N LEU A 70 7.08 -8.39 0.02
CA LEU A 70 7.03 -9.10 -1.27
C LEU A 70 6.70 -8.16 -2.43
N HIS A 71 5.87 -7.14 -2.20
CA HIS A 71 5.52 -6.18 -3.26
C HIS A 71 6.74 -5.37 -3.74
N PHE A 72 7.64 -4.97 -2.83
CA PHE A 72 8.83 -4.22 -3.18
C PHE A 72 9.98 -5.08 -3.72
N HIS A 73 10.22 -6.23 -3.09
CA HIS A 73 11.41 -7.04 -3.36
C HIS A 73 11.15 -8.23 -4.29
N GLN A 74 9.88 -8.54 -4.58
CA GLN A 74 9.45 -9.57 -5.52
C GLN A 74 10.11 -10.93 -5.25
N ASP A 75 11.01 -11.40 -6.12
CA ASP A 75 11.67 -12.71 -6.01
C ASP A 75 12.94 -12.71 -5.13
N ASP A 76 13.43 -11.56 -4.65
CA ASP A 76 14.60 -11.50 -3.77
C ASP A 76 14.22 -11.80 -2.30
N MET A 77 14.19 -13.09 -1.96
CA MET A 77 13.77 -13.55 -0.63
C MET A 77 14.67 -13.06 0.52
N ASN A 78 15.95 -12.78 0.26
CA ASN A 78 16.86 -12.27 1.31
C ASN A 78 16.46 -10.86 1.71
N GLN A 79 16.16 -10.00 0.72
CA GLN A 79 15.69 -8.64 0.96
C GLN A 79 14.26 -8.63 1.52
N VAL A 80 13.39 -9.54 1.05
CA VAL A 80 12.04 -9.74 1.63
C VAL A 80 12.15 -10.03 3.12
N GLN A 81 13.03 -10.95 3.53
CA GLN A 81 13.22 -11.31 4.93
C GLN A 81 13.71 -10.12 5.75
N ALA A 82 14.74 -9.41 5.27
CA ALA A 82 15.29 -8.25 5.97
C ALA A 82 14.23 -7.16 6.19
N SER A 83 13.45 -6.84 5.15
CA SER A 83 12.37 -5.86 5.22
C SER A 83 11.21 -6.34 6.11
N TYR A 84 10.84 -7.63 6.03
CA TYR A 84 9.85 -8.23 6.91
C TYR A 84 10.25 -8.15 8.38
N ASP A 85 11.49 -8.50 8.71
CA ASP A 85 12.00 -8.46 10.08
C ASP A 85 11.99 -7.04 10.67
N LEU A 86 12.32 -6.03 9.87
CA LEU A 86 12.23 -4.62 10.28
C LEU A 86 10.79 -4.20 10.58
N MET A 87 9.82 -4.65 9.78
CA MET A 87 8.40 -4.33 9.98
C MET A 87 7.76 -5.13 11.12
N ALA A 88 8.02 -6.43 11.20
CA ALA A 88 7.51 -7.31 12.24
C ALA A 88 7.99 -6.88 13.64
N THR A 89 9.23 -6.39 13.75
CA THR A 89 9.78 -5.85 15.00
C THR A 89 9.42 -4.39 15.26
N LEU A 90 8.62 -3.76 14.39
CA LEU A 90 8.20 -2.35 14.43
C LEU A 90 9.36 -1.35 14.41
N LYS A 91 10.52 -1.72 13.87
CA LYS A 91 11.65 -0.80 13.66
C LYS A 91 11.42 0.13 12.49
N MET A 92 10.61 -0.29 11.53
CA MET A 92 10.18 0.51 10.38
C MET A 92 8.72 0.21 10.08
N VAL A 93 7.90 1.25 9.87
CA VAL A 93 6.51 1.10 9.46
C VAL A 93 6.31 1.89 8.16
N PRO A 94 5.99 1.21 7.04
CA PRO A 94 5.66 1.90 5.79
C PRO A 94 4.43 2.79 5.94
N SER A 95 4.25 3.72 5.00
CA SER A 95 3.03 4.54 4.98
C SER A 95 1.78 3.67 4.77
N SER A 96 0.65 4.12 5.29
CA SER A 96 -0.63 3.41 5.17
C SER A 96 -1.03 3.15 3.72
N THR A 97 -0.73 4.08 2.80
CA THR A 97 -0.99 3.93 1.35
C THR A 97 -0.22 2.76 0.76
N ILE A 98 1.02 2.53 1.20
CA ILE A 98 1.82 1.38 0.78
C ILE A 98 1.16 0.09 1.29
N LEU A 99 0.76 0.06 2.57
CA LEU A 99 0.17 -1.14 3.18
C LEU A 99 -1.16 -1.53 2.54
N THR A 100 -1.97 -0.58 2.08
CA THR A 100 -3.24 -0.86 1.41
C THR A 100 -3.07 -1.20 -0.07
N ALA A 101 -2.14 -0.55 -0.77
CA ALA A 101 -1.95 -0.75 -2.21
C ALA A 101 -1.10 -1.99 -2.56
N SER A 102 -0.20 -2.41 -1.68
CA SER A 102 0.80 -3.46 -1.97
C SER A 102 0.17 -4.78 -2.38
N GLY A 103 0.59 -5.32 -3.52
CA GLY A 103 0.12 -6.61 -4.04
C GLY A 103 -1.31 -6.60 -4.56
N THR A 104 -2.01 -5.47 -4.54
CA THR A 104 -3.39 -5.36 -5.04
C THR A 104 -3.45 -4.97 -6.52
N ALA A 105 -4.58 -5.23 -7.18
CA ALA A 105 -4.79 -4.84 -8.58
C ALA A 105 -4.74 -3.32 -8.83
N ARG A 106 -4.81 -2.53 -7.75
CA ARG A 106 -4.79 -1.06 -7.78
C ARG A 106 -3.51 -0.54 -7.11
N ALA A 107 -2.37 -1.07 -7.52
CA ALA A 107 -1.06 -0.74 -6.96
C ALA A 107 -0.59 0.66 -7.39
N PHE A 108 -1.22 1.72 -6.86
CA PHE A 108 -0.62 3.06 -6.85
C PHE A 108 0.04 3.30 -5.49
N VAL A 109 1.36 3.28 -5.47
CA VAL A 109 2.15 3.26 -4.22
C VAL A 109 2.58 4.68 -3.77
N GLY A 110 2.21 5.72 -4.53
CA GLY A 110 2.56 7.11 -4.21
C GLY A 110 1.68 7.69 -3.10
N SER A 111 2.28 8.03 -1.95
CA SER A 111 1.56 8.69 -0.84
C SER A 111 1.27 10.17 -1.13
N TYR A 112 2.18 10.85 -1.84
CA TYR A 112 2.12 12.28 -2.12
C TYR A 112 2.61 12.61 -3.54
N CYS A 113 1.95 13.56 -4.19
CA CYS A 113 2.34 14.12 -5.48
C CYS A 113 2.26 15.66 -5.43
N ALA A 114 3.27 16.34 -5.96
CA ALA A 114 3.24 17.78 -6.14
C ALA A 114 2.98 18.12 -7.61
N LEU A 115 1.97 18.94 -7.86
CA LEU A 115 1.63 19.45 -9.19
C LEU A 115 1.74 20.97 -9.19
N ARG A 116 2.25 21.53 -10.29
CA ARG A 116 2.21 22.98 -10.53
C ARG A 116 1.11 23.26 -11.55
N MET A 117 0.22 24.19 -11.22
CA MET A 117 -0.85 24.60 -12.13
C MET A 117 -0.40 25.83 -12.92
N ASP A 118 -0.52 25.76 -14.24
CA ASP A 118 -0.18 26.87 -15.12
C ASP A 118 -1.35 27.87 -15.24
N GLY A 119 -1.04 29.11 -15.64
CA GLY A 119 -1.98 30.24 -15.66
C GLY A 119 -3.02 30.23 -16.79
N LEU A 120 -2.97 29.28 -17.73
CA LEU A 120 -3.93 29.17 -18.83
C LEU A 120 -5.10 28.27 -18.44
N VAL A 121 -6.33 28.68 -18.76
CA VAL A 121 -7.57 28.00 -18.36
C VAL A 121 -7.59 26.53 -18.78
N ASP A 122 -7.18 26.22 -20.02
CA ASP A 122 -7.14 24.83 -20.51
C ASP A 122 -6.19 23.94 -19.71
N HIS A 123 -5.03 24.48 -19.31
CA HIS A 123 -4.07 23.76 -18.47
C HIS A 123 -4.56 23.61 -17.03
N MET A 124 -5.29 24.59 -16.49
CA MET A 124 -5.93 24.46 -15.18
C MET A 124 -6.97 23.34 -15.17
N LEU A 125 -7.84 23.30 -16.18
CA LEU A 125 -8.87 22.25 -16.30
C LEU A 125 -8.25 20.87 -16.45
N SER A 126 -7.18 20.74 -17.24
CA SER A 126 -6.41 19.49 -17.35
C SER A 126 -5.79 19.07 -16.01
N ALA A 127 -5.19 20.02 -15.29
CA ALA A 127 -4.59 19.76 -13.98
C ALA A 127 -5.62 19.24 -12.96
N VAL A 128 -6.85 19.76 -12.97
CA VAL A 128 -7.95 19.26 -12.13
C VAL A 128 -8.27 17.79 -12.45
N GLY A 129 -8.28 17.40 -13.73
CA GLY A 129 -8.47 16.01 -14.14
C GLY A 129 -7.37 15.08 -13.63
N VAL A 130 -6.11 15.53 -13.65
CA VAL A 130 -4.97 14.80 -13.09
C VAL A 130 -5.09 14.66 -11.57
N VAL A 131 -5.40 15.76 -10.87
CA VAL A 131 -5.63 15.75 -9.41
C VAL A 131 -6.73 14.76 -9.06
N ALA A 132 -7.87 14.80 -9.76
CA ALA A 132 -8.98 13.88 -9.52
C ALA A 132 -8.57 12.41 -9.72
N SER A 133 -7.74 12.13 -10.72
CA SER A 133 -7.24 10.77 -10.99
C SER A 133 -6.29 10.28 -9.89
N LEU A 134 -5.39 11.15 -9.41
CA LEU A 134 -4.46 10.84 -8.33
C LEU A 134 -5.18 10.66 -6.98
N VAL A 135 -6.12 11.54 -6.65
CA VAL A 135 -6.95 11.43 -5.43
C VAL A 135 -7.78 10.16 -5.47
N ARG A 136 -8.36 9.82 -6.64
CA ARG A 136 -9.06 8.54 -6.81
C ARG A 136 -8.13 7.36 -6.53
N GLY A 137 -6.85 7.47 -6.88
CA GLY A 137 -5.79 6.51 -6.59
C GLY A 137 -5.37 6.42 -5.13
N GLY A 138 -5.85 7.30 -4.25
CA GLY A 138 -5.53 7.32 -2.82
C GLY A 138 -4.34 8.20 -2.45
N SER A 139 -3.85 9.04 -3.37
CA SER A 139 -2.72 9.93 -3.13
C SER A 139 -3.13 11.29 -2.64
N HIS A 140 -2.29 11.89 -1.80
CA HIS A 140 -2.40 13.30 -1.42
C HIS A 140 -1.74 14.16 -2.49
N VAL A 141 -2.39 15.25 -2.90
CA VAL A 141 -1.89 16.11 -3.98
C VAL A 141 -1.70 17.53 -3.47
N GLY A 142 -0.47 18.04 -3.54
CA GLY A 142 -0.17 19.45 -3.33
C GLY A 142 -0.18 20.21 -4.64
N VAL A 143 -0.95 21.29 -4.75
CA VAL A 143 -1.07 22.08 -5.97
C VAL A 143 -0.44 23.46 -5.76
N GLY A 144 0.63 23.75 -6.49
CA GLY A 144 1.24 25.08 -6.55
C GLY A 144 0.50 25.96 -7.55
N MET A 145 -0.09 27.07 -7.08
CA MET A 145 -0.90 28.00 -7.88
C MET A 145 -0.19 29.33 -8.17
N GLN A 146 1.12 29.40 -7.97
CA GLN A 146 1.91 30.62 -8.11
C GLN A 146 1.90 31.24 -9.52
N ALA A 147 1.59 30.45 -10.54
CA ALA A 147 1.50 30.91 -11.93
C ALA A 147 0.09 31.37 -12.34
N VAL A 148 -0.89 31.26 -11.44
CA VAL A 148 -2.26 31.72 -11.69
C VAL A 148 -2.32 33.24 -11.45
N PRO A 149 -2.77 34.03 -12.44
CA PRO A 149 -2.87 35.48 -12.28
C PRO A 149 -3.91 35.85 -11.21
N ALA A 150 -3.64 36.91 -10.44
CA ALA A 150 -4.58 37.46 -9.47
C ALA A 150 -5.76 38.15 -10.17
N ALA A 151 -6.89 38.29 -9.46
CA ALA A 151 -8.01 39.11 -9.92
C ALA A 151 -7.57 40.59 -9.94
N GLY A 152 -7.86 41.27 -11.05
CA GLY A 152 -7.68 42.73 -11.21
C GLY A 152 -8.90 43.50 -10.76
#